data_AF-K9TVW3-F1
#
_entry.id   AF-K9TVW3-F1
#
_cell.length_a   1.000
_cell.length_b   1.000
_cell.length_c   1.000
_cell.angle_alpha   90.00
_cell.angle_beta   90.00
_cell.angle_gamma   90.00
#
_symmetry.space_group_name_H-M   'P 1'
#
loop_
_entity.id
_entity.type
_entity.pdbx_description
1 polymer ?
#
loop_
_entity_poly.entity_id
_entity_poly.type
_entity_poly.pdbx_seq_one_letter_code
_entity_poly.pdbx_strand_id
1 'polypeptide(L)'
;MTQLYRPKSTIATTVSASDRQLFFWGWMRWEALTAGERFVCAFIILIPVLWVVGIYKYMTSLLIVCIAVYEWWKHGEIRLKPPITAVVAVFIFCIYRIAQMLINFDAPNKGSISGLLITWFSYALLLWYIQSNNVRLRLEPIAWACTVSIVQMLGFWLLLQYVLPISLFQPPSIPNLFGLVTGKAAGENLLAPYQGDISGYYRPSLFFVSAQLFALIVGCIGLIALEIKNRIWSLLLLLGSVFLIVISLSRGIWIAFPIAIWFRYLFSAYSQPRNRLILFAVMAIASFTILSIAPFTHFLVSSYTDITAHVSQFRAASTEWRAEIYRQTWEAFLEEPIWGQIGKGQPVSMAGGEANVVGSHSVILGNLLYGNGLVGTGIFAVFWISLFAWLYKTRSGRPLTVFCVMIMFTLAAATLGAMWFSPFPALALLLCIAIRQPKLKPAGEVRSWLSS
;
A
#
# COMPACT_ATOMS: atom_id res chain seq x y z
N MET A 1 14.72 20.60 48.39
CA MET A 1 13.59 19.78 47.89
C MET A 1 13.45 19.97 46.39
N THR A 2 14.23 19.23 45.61
CA THR A 2 14.12 19.21 44.15
C THR A 2 14.43 17.78 43.72
N GLN A 3 13.40 16.92 43.79
CA GLN A 3 13.46 15.59 43.20
C GLN A 3 13.49 15.77 41.68
N LEU A 4 14.69 15.67 41.12
CA LEU A 4 14.92 15.49 39.69
C LEU A 4 14.14 14.27 39.22
N TYR A 5 13.14 14.54 38.38
CA TYR A 5 12.34 13.57 37.65
C TYR A 5 13.28 12.66 36.85
N ARG A 6 13.59 11.46 37.37
CA ARG A 6 14.28 10.42 36.61
C ARG A 6 13.35 9.98 35.48
N PRO A 7 13.73 10.11 34.19
CA PRO A 7 12.97 9.47 33.14
C PRO A 7 13.03 7.94 33.35
N LYS A 8 11.87 7.34 33.60
CA LYS A 8 11.70 5.88 33.68
C LYS A 8 12.14 5.25 32.36
N SER A 9 13.27 4.55 32.44
CA SER A 9 13.73 3.45 31.60
C SER A 9 13.55 3.62 30.08
N THR A 10 14.60 4.16 29.47
CA THR A 10 15.01 3.78 28.12
C THR A 10 15.12 2.25 28.07
N ILE A 11 14.28 1.57 27.31
CA ILE A 11 14.48 0.16 26.96
C ILE A 11 15.76 0.12 26.10
N ALA A 12 16.89 -0.06 26.77
CA ALA A 12 18.15 -0.40 26.14
C ALA A 12 18.10 -1.90 25.83
N THR A 13 17.55 -2.28 24.69
CA THR A 13 17.81 -3.61 24.11
C THR A 13 19.27 -3.65 23.69
N THR A 14 20.11 -4.20 24.56
CA THR A 14 21.45 -4.67 24.23
C THR A 14 21.31 -5.73 23.14
N VAL A 15 21.68 -5.38 21.92
CA VAL A 15 21.84 -6.34 20.81
C VAL A 15 23.08 -7.17 21.14
N SER A 16 22.88 -8.34 21.73
CA SER A 16 23.90 -9.37 21.95
C SER A 16 23.31 -10.73 21.56
N ALA A 17 24.07 -11.50 20.77
CA ALA A 17 23.95 -12.93 20.45
C ALA A 17 22.61 -13.55 19.92
N SER A 18 21.49 -12.84 19.90
CA SER A 18 20.14 -13.43 19.74
C SER A 18 19.65 -13.73 18.32
N ASP A 19 20.32 -13.26 17.26
CA ASP A 19 19.91 -13.57 15.87
C ASP A 19 20.01 -15.09 15.55
N ARG A 20 20.83 -15.85 16.29
CA ARG A 20 20.93 -17.31 16.15
C ARG A 20 19.81 -18.09 16.86
N GLN A 21 18.90 -17.43 17.58
CA GLN A 21 17.78 -18.09 18.27
C GLN A 21 16.39 -17.75 17.71
N LEU A 22 16.29 -16.92 16.66
CA LEU A 22 14.99 -16.49 16.13
C LEU A 22 14.32 -17.57 15.27
N PHE A 23 15.13 -18.40 14.61
CA PHE A 23 14.68 -19.49 13.75
C PHE A 23 15.23 -20.83 14.22
N PHE A 24 14.40 -21.86 14.16
CA PHE A 24 14.77 -23.26 14.31
C PHE A 24 14.24 -24.02 13.10
N TRP A 25 15.13 -24.56 12.26
CA TRP A 25 14.76 -25.31 11.03
C TRP A 25 13.82 -24.55 10.07
N GLY A 26 13.98 -23.22 9.96
CA GLY A 26 13.12 -22.37 9.13
C GLY A 26 11.79 -21.97 9.78
N TRP A 27 11.45 -22.55 10.94
CA TRP A 27 10.33 -22.14 11.76
C TRP A 27 10.73 -21.01 12.71
N MET A 28 9.85 -20.05 12.86
CA MET A 28 10.05 -18.95 13.79
C MET A 28 9.75 -19.40 15.21
N ARG A 29 10.66 -19.10 16.14
CA ARG A 29 10.39 -19.27 17.56
C ARG A 29 9.45 -18.17 18.03
N TRP A 30 8.16 -18.49 18.10
CA TRP A 30 7.10 -17.54 18.45
C TRP A 30 7.35 -16.84 19.79
N GLU A 31 7.95 -17.56 20.75
CA GLU A 31 8.32 -17.04 22.06
C GLU A 31 9.37 -15.92 21.99
N ALA A 32 10.25 -15.93 20.99
CA ALA A 32 11.28 -14.91 20.79
C ALA A 32 10.74 -13.60 20.18
N LEU A 33 9.46 -13.58 19.79
CA LEU A 33 8.79 -12.40 19.24
C LEU A 33 8.22 -11.52 20.34
N THR A 34 8.30 -10.21 20.12
CA THR A 34 7.56 -9.24 20.92
C THR A 34 6.05 -9.39 20.68
N ALA A 35 5.23 -8.92 21.62
CA ALA A 35 3.77 -8.99 21.48
C ALA A 35 3.28 -8.31 20.18
N GLY A 36 3.86 -7.16 19.83
CA GLY A 36 3.53 -6.45 18.59
C GLY A 36 3.91 -7.24 17.33
N GLU A 37 5.06 -7.91 17.33
CA GLU A 37 5.47 -8.78 16.22
C GLU A 37 4.56 -10.00 16.09
N ARG A 38 4.25 -10.70 17.18
CA ARG A 38 3.32 -11.85 17.17
C ARG A 38 1.98 -11.44 16.57
N PHE A 39 1.45 -10.31 17.03
CA PHE A 39 0.15 -9.81 16.59
C PHE A 39 0.15 -9.45 15.10
N VAL A 40 1.16 -8.73 14.60
CA VAL A 40 1.28 -8.38 13.18
C VAL A 40 1.53 -9.60 12.31
N CYS A 41 2.43 -10.50 12.72
CA CYS A 41 2.71 -11.75 12.00
C CYS A 41 1.45 -12.63 11.91
N ALA A 42 0.70 -12.76 13.01
CA ALA A 42 -0.57 -13.49 13.02
C ALA A 42 -1.57 -12.88 12.03
N PHE A 43 -1.70 -11.55 12.02
CA PHE A 43 -2.58 -10.84 11.08
C PHE A 43 -2.23 -11.10 9.61
N ILE A 44 -0.94 -11.13 9.26
CA ILE A 44 -0.47 -11.42 7.90
C ILE A 44 -0.76 -12.88 7.51
N ILE A 45 -0.48 -13.83 8.42
CA ILE A 45 -0.66 -15.27 8.18
C ILE A 45 -2.14 -15.66 8.11
N LEU A 46 -3.01 -14.94 8.83
CA LEU A 46 -4.44 -15.18 8.89
C LEU A 46 -5.23 -14.50 7.78
N ILE A 47 -4.59 -13.82 6.81
CA ILE A 47 -5.29 -13.20 5.66
C ILE A 47 -6.30 -14.17 4.99
N PRO A 48 -5.95 -15.44 4.68
CA PRO A 48 -6.91 -16.37 4.08
C PRO A 48 -8.12 -16.65 4.98
N VAL A 49 -7.90 -16.77 6.29
CA VAL A 49 -8.97 -17.01 7.27
C VAL A 49 -9.88 -15.79 7.35
N LEU A 50 -9.31 -14.59 7.42
CA LEU A 50 -10.07 -13.33 7.46
C LEU A 50 -10.88 -13.11 6.17
N TRP A 51 -10.37 -13.60 5.03
CA TRP A 51 -11.09 -13.63 3.77
C TRP A 51 -12.28 -14.60 3.81
N VAL A 52 -12.09 -15.86 4.25
CA VAL A 52 -13.17 -16.85 4.42
C VAL A 52 -14.24 -16.37 5.40
N VAL A 53 -13.82 -15.70 6.48
CA VAL A 53 -14.75 -15.16 7.48
C VAL A 53 -15.48 -13.91 6.94
N GLY A 54 -14.90 -13.18 5.99
CA GLY A 54 -15.51 -11.97 5.42
C GLY A 54 -15.32 -10.69 6.25
N ILE A 55 -14.41 -10.70 7.22
CA ILE A 55 -14.13 -9.56 8.11
C ILE A 55 -12.92 -8.73 7.66
N TYR A 56 -12.32 -9.07 6.52
CA TYR A 56 -11.14 -8.37 6.01
C TYR A 56 -11.36 -6.84 5.85
N LYS A 57 -12.59 -6.41 5.52
CA LYS A 57 -12.95 -4.99 5.39
C LYS A 57 -12.87 -4.22 6.70
N TYR A 58 -13.03 -4.91 7.83
CA TYR A 58 -12.98 -4.32 9.17
C TYR A 58 -11.61 -4.49 9.84
N MET A 59 -10.58 -4.98 9.11
CA MET A 59 -9.28 -5.30 9.70
C MET A 59 -8.65 -4.13 10.46
N THR A 60 -8.68 -2.92 9.88
CA THR A 60 -8.14 -1.72 10.53
C THR A 60 -8.86 -1.41 11.85
N SER A 61 -10.19 -1.46 11.85
CA SER A 61 -11.00 -1.20 13.04
C SER A 61 -10.83 -2.30 14.10
N LEU A 62 -10.80 -3.57 13.69
CA LEU A 62 -10.52 -4.69 14.58
C LEU A 62 -9.15 -4.55 15.24
N LEU A 63 -8.15 -4.13 14.46
CA LEU A 63 -6.80 -3.90 14.94
C LEU A 63 -6.74 -2.79 15.99
N ILE A 64 -7.48 -1.69 15.78
CA ILE A 64 -7.61 -0.61 16.78
C ILE A 64 -8.27 -1.11 18.06
N VAL A 65 -9.38 -1.85 17.95
CA VAL A 65 -10.07 -2.40 19.12
C VAL A 65 -9.16 -3.33 19.90
N CYS A 66 -8.43 -4.22 19.23
CA CYS A 66 -7.45 -5.10 19.88
C CYS A 66 -6.35 -4.31 20.60
N ILE A 67 -5.80 -3.26 19.96
CA ILE A 67 -4.78 -2.40 20.58
C ILE A 67 -5.35 -1.66 21.78
N ALA A 68 -6.56 -1.11 21.67
CA ALA A 68 -7.21 -0.38 22.76
C ALA A 68 -7.49 -1.29 23.97
N VAL A 69 -8.05 -2.48 23.73
CA VAL A 69 -8.29 -3.48 24.78
C VAL A 69 -6.97 -3.89 25.45
N TYR A 70 -5.92 -4.11 24.65
CA TYR A 70 -4.60 -4.47 25.18
C TYR A 70 -3.96 -3.35 26.03
N GLU A 71 -3.95 -2.11 25.54
CA GLU A 71 -3.41 -0.96 26.32
C GLU A 71 -4.22 -0.74 27.59
N TRP A 72 -5.56 -0.83 27.50
CA TRP A 72 -6.43 -0.71 28.66
C TRP A 72 -6.15 -1.80 29.71
N TRP A 73 -6.06 -3.05 29.29
CA TRP A 73 -5.83 -4.17 30.21
C TRP A 73 -4.42 -4.13 30.83
N LYS A 74 -3.41 -3.74 30.07
CA LYS A 74 -2.01 -3.77 30.53
C LYS A 74 -1.60 -2.52 31.30
N HIS A 75 -2.13 -1.36 30.92
CA HIS A 75 -1.66 -0.06 31.40
C HIS A 75 -2.76 0.76 32.08
N GLY A 76 -4.04 0.39 31.95
CA GLY A 76 -5.16 1.15 32.52
C GLY A 76 -5.47 2.46 31.79
N GLU A 77 -4.67 2.84 30.78
CA GLU A 77 -4.81 4.08 30.02
C GLU A 77 -4.29 3.92 28.59
N ILE A 78 -4.87 4.68 27.64
CA ILE A 78 -4.40 4.73 26.26
C ILE A 78 -3.35 5.84 26.13
N ARG A 79 -2.08 5.45 26.09
CA ARG A 79 -0.96 6.41 26.03
C ARG A 79 -0.73 6.93 24.62
N LEU A 80 -1.20 8.13 24.35
CA LEU A 80 -0.98 8.86 23.09
C LEU A 80 -0.20 10.15 23.36
N LYS A 81 0.78 10.44 22.49
CA LYS A 81 1.56 11.70 22.50
C LYS A 81 0.89 12.70 21.57
N PRO A 82 1.31 13.98 21.53
CA PRO A 82 0.81 14.91 20.53
C PRO A 82 0.97 14.35 19.10
N PRO A 83 -0.09 14.40 18.27
CA PRO A 83 -0.07 13.86 16.92
C PRO A 83 0.86 14.68 16.01
N ILE A 84 1.52 14.01 15.07
CA ILE A 84 2.25 14.70 14.01
C ILE A 84 1.31 15.35 12.99
N THR A 85 1.80 16.32 12.23
CA THR A 85 1.03 17.03 11.19
C THR A 85 0.34 16.08 10.21
N ALA A 86 0.99 14.97 9.83
CA ALA A 86 0.39 13.97 8.95
C ALA A 86 -0.87 13.33 9.54
N VAL A 87 -0.87 13.01 10.83
CA VAL A 87 -2.03 12.45 11.53
C VAL A 87 -3.17 13.46 11.58
N VAL A 88 -2.86 14.71 11.94
CA VAL A 88 -3.82 15.80 12.00
C VAL A 88 -4.45 16.04 10.62
N ALA A 89 -3.64 16.06 9.55
CA ALA A 89 -4.12 16.25 8.19
C ALA A 89 -5.09 15.13 7.75
N VAL A 90 -4.85 13.87 8.12
CA VAL A 90 -5.80 12.78 7.82
C VAL A 90 -7.11 12.93 8.60
N PHE A 91 -7.06 13.34 9.87
CA PHE A 91 -8.28 13.62 10.63
C PHE A 91 -9.09 14.76 9.99
N ILE A 92 -8.42 15.86 9.63
CA ILE A 92 -9.05 16.97 8.92
C ILE A 92 -9.64 16.50 7.59
N PHE A 93 -8.92 15.66 6.83
CA PHE A 93 -9.44 15.09 5.58
C PHE A 93 -10.69 14.22 5.82
N CYS A 94 -10.70 13.41 6.87
CA CYS A 94 -11.86 12.59 7.22
C CYS A 94 -13.07 13.45 7.62
N ILE A 95 -12.87 14.47 8.46
CA ILE A 95 -13.91 15.42 8.86
C ILE A 95 -14.43 16.18 7.64
N TYR A 96 -13.52 16.64 6.78
CA TYR A 96 -13.83 17.30 5.52
C TYR A 96 -14.76 16.42 4.69
N ARG A 97 -14.40 15.16 4.43
CA ARG A 97 -15.23 14.21 3.66
C ARG A 97 -16.59 13.94 4.31
N ILE A 98 -16.65 13.85 5.64
CA ILE A 98 -17.93 13.68 6.35
C ILE A 98 -18.81 14.91 6.16
N ALA A 99 -18.28 16.12 6.35
CA ALA A 99 -19.02 17.36 6.14
C ALA A 99 -19.53 17.46 4.70
N GLN A 100 -18.66 17.14 3.75
CA GLN A 100 -18.97 17.03 2.33
C GLN A 100 -20.14 16.05 2.07
N MET A 101 -20.15 14.85 2.67
CA MET A 101 -21.24 13.87 2.56
C MET A 101 -22.54 14.30 3.25
N LEU A 102 -22.44 15.12 4.31
CA LEU A 102 -23.61 15.66 5.02
C LEU A 102 -24.26 16.81 4.24
N ILE A 103 -23.45 17.66 3.60
CA ILE A 103 -23.94 18.74 2.72
C ILE A 103 -24.61 18.14 1.48
N ASN A 104 -23.99 17.12 0.89
CA ASN A 104 -24.51 16.42 -0.30
C ASN A 104 -25.24 15.13 0.10
N PHE A 105 -26.16 15.22 1.07
CA PHE A 105 -26.83 14.03 1.60
C PHE A 105 -27.67 13.31 0.53
N ASP A 106 -28.26 14.03 -0.42
CA ASP A 106 -29.10 13.41 -1.44
C ASP A 106 -28.31 12.84 -2.64
N ALA A 107 -26.99 13.01 -2.64
CA ALA A 107 -26.16 12.55 -3.73
C ALA A 107 -26.11 11.01 -3.83
N PRO A 108 -26.40 10.43 -5.00
CA PRO A 108 -26.25 8.99 -5.22
C PRO A 108 -24.77 8.59 -5.12
N ASN A 109 -24.49 7.43 -4.55
CA ASN A 109 -23.13 6.88 -4.37
C ASN A 109 -22.17 7.73 -3.51
N LYS A 110 -22.68 8.53 -2.56
CA LYS A 110 -21.87 9.29 -1.59
C LYS A 110 -20.97 8.46 -0.65
N GLY A 111 -20.81 7.16 -0.88
CA GLY A 111 -20.12 6.25 0.03
C GLY A 111 -20.85 6.11 1.37
N SER A 112 -20.23 5.41 2.32
CA SER A 112 -20.75 5.30 3.69
C SER A 112 -19.81 6.00 4.67
N ILE A 113 -20.38 6.69 5.66
CA ILE A 113 -19.61 7.25 6.78
C ILE A 113 -18.80 6.15 7.47
N SER A 114 -19.40 4.97 7.65
CA SER A 114 -18.69 3.79 8.17
C SER A 114 -17.48 3.43 7.32
N GLY A 115 -17.59 3.48 5.99
CA GLY A 115 -16.49 3.24 5.07
C GLY A 115 -15.34 4.22 5.29
N LEU A 116 -15.64 5.52 5.41
CA LEU A 116 -14.63 6.56 5.71
C LEU A 116 -13.96 6.34 7.07
N LEU A 117 -14.73 5.98 8.10
CA LEU A 117 -14.19 5.74 9.44
C LEU A 117 -13.27 4.52 9.45
N ILE A 118 -13.63 3.46 8.72
CA ILE A 118 -12.84 2.24 8.61
C ILE A 118 -11.55 2.47 7.82
N THR A 119 -11.57 3.28 6.76
CA THR A 119 -10.40 3.46 5.87
C THR A 119 -9.49 4.60 6.32
N TRP A 120 -10.01 5.80 6.54
CA TRP A 120 -9.22 7.00 6.80
C TRP A 120 -9.03 7.28 8.30
N PHE A 121 -10.12 7.27 9.07
CA PHE A 121 -10.05 7.57 10.50
C PHE A 121 -9.25 6.49 11.24
N SER A 122 -9.49 5.22 10.93
CA SER A 122 -8.76 4.11 11.52
C SER A 122 -7.27 4.16 11.15
N TYR A 123 -6.93 4.51 9.90
CA TYR A 123 -5.54 4.72 9.50
C TYR A 123 -4.86 5.83 10.31
N ALA A 124 -5.53 6.96 10.50
CA ALA A 124 -5.01 8.07 11.31
C ALA A 124 -4.72 7.64 12.76
N LEU A 125 -5.64 6.91 13.39
CA LEU A 125 -5.47 6.38 14.74
C LEU A 125 -4.29 5.42 14.85
N LEU A 126 -4.14 4.51 13.89
CA LEU A 126 -3.02 3.56 13.89
C LEU A 126 -1.67 4.25 13.65
N LEU A 127 -1.62 5.21 12.72
CA LEU A 127 -0.44 6.04 12.49
C LEU A 127 -0.06 6.82 13.76
N TRP A 128 -1.06 7.39 14.44
CA TRP A 128 -0.87 8.12 15.69
C TRP A 128 -0.35 7.21 16.81
N TYR A 129 -0.89 6.00 16.93
CA TYR A 129 -0.45 5.02 17.90
C TYR A 129 1.01 4.58 17.62
N ILE A 130 1.35 4.24 16.37
CA ILE A 130 2.71 3.88 15.96
C ILE A 130 3.71 5.01 16.28
N GLN A 131 3.32 6.26 16.01
CA GLN A 131 4.13 7.44 16.30
C GLN A 131 4.29 7.66 17.82
N SER A 132 3.20 7.59 18.59
CA SER A 132 3.18 7.87 20.02
C SER A 132 4.03 6.87 20.81
N ASN A 133 3.84 5.58 20.51
CA ASN A 133 4.50 4.47 21.19
C ASN A 133 5.83 4.08 20.53
N ASN A 134 6.20 4.74 19.41
CA ASN A 134 7.42 4.46 18.65
C ASN A 134 7.55 2.95 18.40
N VAL A 135 6.49 2.35 17.87
CA VAL A 135 6.42 0.91 17.58
C VAL A 135 7.55 0.54 16.62
N ARG A 136 8.29 -0.52 16.95
CA ARG A 136 9.40 -1.05 16.15
C ARG A 136 9.20 -2.53 15.95
N LEU A 137 9.09 -2.94 14.69
CA LEU A 137 9.01 -4.33 14.29
C LEU A 137 10.33 -4.71 13.61
N ARG A 138 10.91 -5.84 13.99
CA ARG A 138 12.09 -6.37 13.29
C ARG A 138 11.68 -6.81 11.88
N LEU A 139 12.61 -6.72 10.93
CA LEU A 139 12.35 -7.07 9.54
C LEU A 139 12.16 -8.57 9.37
N GLU A 140 12.96 -9.38 10.07
CA GLU A 140 13.03 -10.82 9.92
C GLU A 140 11.71 -11.51 10.30
N PRO A 141 11.04 -11.15 11.41
CA PRO A 141 9.71 -11.66 11.73
C PRO A 141 8.66 -11.39 10.65
N ILE A 142 8.64 -10.15 10.18
CA ILE A 142 7.67 -9.70 9.18
C ILE A 142 7.93 -10.37 7.84
N ALA A 143 9.18 -10.44 7.41
CA ALA A 143 9.59 -11.11 6.17
C ALA A 143 9.15 -12.58 6.14
N TRP A 144 9.24 -13.29 7.27
CA TRP A 144 8.80 -14.68 7.37
C TRP A 144 7.28 -14.80 7.31
N ALA A 145 6.53 -13.94 8.01
CA ALA A 145 5.08 -13.91 7.89
C ALA A 145 4.63 -13.63 6.44
N CYS A 146 5.31 -12.70 5.76
CA CYS A 146 5.11 -12.45 4.34
C CYS A 146 5.44 -13.68 3.48
N THR A 147 6.50 -14.44 3.82
CA THR A 147 6.85 -15.68 3.12
C THR A 147 5.75 -16.73 3.26
N VAL A 148 5.23 -16.94 4.48
CA VAL A 148 4.10 -17.83 4.72
C VAL A 148 2.88 -17.40 3.91
N SER A 149 2.59 -16.10 3.88
CA SER A 149 1.49 -15.54 3.09
C SER A 149 1.64 -15.79 1.58
N ILE A 150 2.85 -15.60 1.03
CA ILE A 150 3.15 -15.90 -0.39
C ILE A 150 3.01 -17.39 -0.68
N VAL A 151 3.49 -18.27 0.21
CA VAL A 151 3.34 -19.73 0.06
C VAL A 151 1.85 -20.13 0.10
N GLN A 152 1.05 -19.55 0.99
CA GLN A 152 -0.41 -19.76 1.03
C GLN A 152 -1.07 -19.32 -0.28
N MET A 153 -0.69 -18.15 -0.83
CA MET A 153 -1.21 -17.65 -2.10
C MET A 153 -0.83 -18.55 -3.28
N LEU A 154 0.42 -18.99 -3.35
CA LEU A 154 0.90 -19.91 -4.39
C LEU A 154 0.22 -21.27 -4.29
N GLY A 155 0.11 -21.83 -3.09
CA GLY A 155 -0.58 -23.10 -2.84
C GLY A 155 -2.06 -23.01 -3.21
N PHE A 156 -2.74 -21.93 -2.83
CA PHE A 156 -4.13 -21.71 -3.19
C PHE A 156 -4.31 -21.49 -4.70
N TRP A 157 -3.39 -20.77 -5.34
CA TRP A 157 -3.38 -20.64 -6.79
C TRP A 157 -3.23 -22.00 -7.50
N LEU A 158 -2.33 -22.88 -7.02
CA LEU A 158 -2.19 -24.24 -7.54
C LEU A 158 -3.48 -25.06 -7.36
N LEU A 159 -4.12 -24.96 -6.20
CA LEU A 159 -5.40 -25.62 -5.95
C LEU A 159 -6.47 -25.14 -6.93
N LEU A 160 -6.57 -23.84 -7.15
CA LEU A 160 -7.52 -23.26 -8.10
C LEU A 160 -7.23 -23.66 -9.56
N GLN A 161 -5.95 -23.84 -9.92
CA GLN A 161 -5.55 -24.17 -11.28
C GLN A 161 -5.77 -25.65 -11.62
N TYR A 162 -5.57 -26.55 -10.66
CA TYR A 162 -5.49 -27.99 -10.93
C TYR A 162 -6.52 -28.85 -10.20
N VAL A 163 -7.13 -28.36 -9.12
CA VAL A 163 -7.98 -29.17 -8.23
C VAL A 163 -9.41 -28.64 -8.18
N LEU A 164 -9.59 -27.33 -8.01
CA LEU A 164 -10.90 -26.71 -7.84
C LEU A 164 -11.42 -26.19 -9.18
N PRO A 165 -12.61 -26.60 -9.62
CA PRO A 165 -13.17 -26.13 -10.87
C PRO A 165 -13.57 -24.65 -10.75
N ILE A 166 -13.27 -23.86 -11.78
CA ILE A 166 -13.62 -22.42 -11.84
C ILE A 166 -15.12 -22.19 -11.68
N SER A 167 -15.96 -23.14 -12.13
CA SER A 167 -17.43 -23.10 -12.00
C SER A 167 -17.91 -23.04 -10.55
N LEU A 168 -17.10 -23.45 -9.58
CA LEU A 168 -17.42 -23.32 -8.15
C LEU A 168 -17.43 -21.85 -7.69
N PHE A 169 -16.71 -20.99 -8.41
CA PHE A 169 -16.53 -19.57 -8.07
C PHE A 169 -17.12 -18.61 -9.13
N GLN A 170 -17.66 -19.13 -10.23
CA GLN A 170 -18.19 -18.34 -11.34
C GLN A 170 -19.54 -18.88 -11.82
N PRO A 171 -20.64 -18.12 -11.65
CA PRO A 171 -20.72 -16.85 -10.89
C PRO A 171 -20.41 -17.08 -9.39
N PRO A 172 -19.83 -16.09 -8.68
CA PRO A 172 -19.52 -16.25 -7.27
C PRO A 172 -20.79 -16.47 -6.47
N SER A 173 -20.96 -17.68 -5.95
CA SER A 173 -22.19 -18.13 -5.28
C SER A 173 -21.96 -18.48 -3.82
N ILE A 174 -20.70 -18.66 -3.41
CA ILE A 174 -20.35 -19.08 -2.06
C ILE A 174 -20.24 -17.85 -1.16
N PRO A 175 -21.18 -17.64 -0.21
CA PRO A 175 -21.04 -16.57 0.77
C PRO A 175 -19.89 -16.86 1.72
N ASN A 176 -19.19 -15.81 2.11
CA ASN A 176 -18.29 -15.87 3.27
C ASN A 176 -19.11 -15.97 4.57
N LEU A 177 -18.45 -16.30 5.69
CA LEU A 177 -19.17 -16.51 6.96
C LEU A 177 -19.98 -15.29 7.38
N PHE A 178 -19.44 -14.08 7.19
CA PHE A 178 -20.15 -12.84 7.47
C PHE A 178 -21.41 -12.69 6.60
N GLY A 179 -21.33 -12.98 5.30
CA GLY A 179 -22.46 -12.96 4.38
C GLY A 179 -23.54 -13.96 4.78
N LEU A 180 -23.14 -15.15 5.20
CA LEU A 180 -24.02 -16.20 5.70
C LEU A 180 -24.76 -15.75 6.97
N VAL A 181 -24.02 -15.24 7.97
CA VAL A 181 -24.59 -14.83 9.27
C VAL A 181 -25.48 -13.60 9.13
N THR A 182 -25.14 -12.66 8.25
CA THR A 182 -25.91 -11.41 8.06
C THR A 182 -27.03 -11.52 7.02
N GLY A 183 -27.15 -12.65 6.33
CA GLY A 183 -28.09 -12.84 5.22
C GLY A 183 -27.79 -12.00 3.98
N LYS A 184 -26.60 -11.38 3.90
CA LYS A 184 -26.19 -10.50 2.80
C LYS A 184 -25.25 -11.24 1.84
N ALA A 185 -25.77 -12.20 1.09
CA ALA A 185 -25.00 -13.02 0.14
C ALA A 185 -24.82 -12.36 -1.24
N ALA A 186 -24.32 -11.11 -1.28
CA ALA A 186 -24.09 -10.39 -2.53
C ALA A 186 -22.78 -9.57 -2.50
N GLY A 187 -22.20 -9.37 -3.68
CA GLY A 187 -21.01 -8.54 -3.90
C GLY A 187 -19.80 -9.02 -3.10
N GLU A 188 -19.25 -8.13 -2.26
CA GLU A 188 -18.04 -8.37 -1.46
C GLU A 188 -18.19 -9.43 -0.36
N ASN A 189 -19.41 -9.90 -0.10
CA ASN A 189 -19.66 -10.94 0.90
C ASN A 189 -19.57 -12.37 0.31
N LEU A 190 -19.02 -12.50 -0.89
CA LEU A 190 -18.84 -13.77 -1.60
C LEU A 190 -17.36 -14.12 -1.68
N LEU A 191 -17.05 -15.42 -1.64
CA LEU A 191 -15.71 -15.93 -1.89
C LEU A 191 -15.43 -15.90 -3.39
N ALA A 192 -14.71 -14.87 -3.82
CA ALA A 192 -14.34 -14.65 -5.21
C ALA A 192 -12.80 -14.62 -5.35
N PRO A 193 -12.15 -15.78 -5.56
CA PRO A 193 -10.71 -15.83 -5.81
C PRO A 193 -10.31 -15.29 -7.19
N TYR A 194 -11.30 -15.00 -8.03
CA TYR A 194 -11.14 -14.39 -9.33
C TYR A 194 -12.01 -13.13 -9.44
N GLN A 195 -11.47 -12.13 -10.12
CA GLN A 195 -12.19 -10.94 -10.54
C GLN A 195 -12.45 -11.00 -12.05
N GLY A 196 -13.68 -10.62 -12.43
CA GLY A 196 -14.31 -10.45 -13.75
C GLY A 196 -13.52 -10.73 -15.05
N ASP A 197 -14.27 -11.18 -16.05
CA ASP A 197 -13.76 -11.56 -17.36
C ASP A 197 -13.25 -10.36 -18.18
N ILE A 198 -11.97 -10.36 -18.53
CA ILE A 198 -11.43 -9.48 -19.56
C ILE A 198 -11.02 -10.38 -20.71
N SER A 199 -11.90 -10.47 -21.72
CA SER A 199 -11.66 -11.18 -22.98
C SER A 199 -11.48 -12.70 -22.84
N GLY A 200 -12.27 -13.37 -22.01
CA GLY A 200 -12.22 -14.80 -21.71
C GLY A 200 -11.27 -15.19 -20.57
N TYR A 201 -10.62 -14.23 -19.89
CA TYR A 201 -9.62 -14.48 -18.86
C TYR A 201 -10.04 -13.97 -17.47
N TYR A 202 -10.01 -14.89 -16.51
CA TYR A 202 -10.24 -14.60 -15.10
C TYR A 202 -8.97 -14.07 -14.44
N ARG A 203 -9.07 -12.91 -13.79
CA ARG A 203 -7.93 -12.33 -13.06
C ARG A 203 -7.89 -12.89 -11.63
N PRO A 204 -6.83 -13.58 -11.22
CA PRO A 204 -6.68 -14.01 -9.83
C PRO A 204 -6.64 -12.80 -8.90
N SER A 205 -7.57 -12.78 -7.94
CA SER A 205 -7.58 -11.86 -6.79
C SER A 205 -7.28 -12.60 -5.49
N LEU A 206 -7.34 -13.94 -5.49
CA LEU A 206 -7.06 -14.83 -4.36
C LEU A 206 -7.84 -14.41 -3.11
N PHE A 207 -7.15 -13.93 -2.07
CA PHE A 207 -7.74 -13.54 -0.78
C PHE A 207 -8.16 -12.06 -0.71
N PHE A 208 -8.12 -11.33 -1.84
CA PHE A 208 -8.38 -9.91 -1.88
C PHE A 208 -9.60 -9.58 -2.75
N VAL A 209 -10.20 -8.42 -2.49
CA VAL A 209 -11.40 -7.92 -3.19
C VAL A 209 -11.14 -7.66 -4.68
N SER A 210 -9.90 -7.33 -5.03
CA SER A 210 -9.53 -7.06 -6.40
C SER A 210 -8.13 -7.55 -6.73
N ALA A 211 -7.93 -7.96 -7.98
CA ALA A 211 -6.63 -8.38 -8.50
C ALA A 211 -5.59 -7.24 -8.40
N GLN A 212 -6.06 -6.00 -8.50
CA GLN A 212 -5.23 -4.81 -8.35
C GLN A 212 -4.69 -4.65 -6.93
N LEU A 213 -5.55 -4.82 -5.92
CA LEU A 213 -5.17 -4.75 -4.52
C LEU A 213 -4.26 -5.91 -4.14
N PHE A 214 -4.59 -7.12 -4.59
CA PHE A 214 -3.73 -8.29 -4.47
C PHE A 214 -2.32 -8.00 -4.97
N ALA A 215 -2.19 -7.53 -6.21
CA ALA A 215 -0.90 -7.21 -6.81
C ALA A 215 -0.14 -6.13 -6.02
N LEU A 216 -0.84 -5.11 -5.52
CA LEU A 216 -0.24 -4.03 -4.72
C LEU A 216 0.37 -4.58 -3.42
N ILE A 217 -0.35 -5.43 -2.70
CA ILE A 217 0.12 -6.03 -1.44
C ILE A 217 1.29 -6.99 -1.69
N VAL A 218 1.20 -7.81 -2.73
CA VAL A 218 2.32 -8.66 -3.15
C VAL A 218 3.53 -7.82 -3.57
N GLY A 219 3.33 -6.69 -4.24
CA GLY A 219 4.38 -5.71 -4.53
C GLY A 219 5.05 -5.17 -3.28
N CYS A 220 4.29 -4.85 -2.23
CA CYS A 220 4.86 -4.47 -0.94
C CYS A 220 5.72 -5.59 -0.34
N ILE A 221 5.24 -6.84 -0.39
CA ILE A 221 5.99 -8.02 0.08
C ILE A 221 7.29 -8.19 -0.72
N GLY A 222 7.24 -8.05 -2.05
CA GLY A 222 8.42 -8.10 -2.91
C GLY A 222 9.45 -7.02 -2.57
N LEU A 223 9.01 -5.80 -2.24
CA LEU A 223 9.91 -4.73 -1.80
C LEU A 223 10.48 -4.98 -0.38
N ILE A 224 9.76 -5.67 0.50
CA ILE A 224 10.28 -6.15 1.79
C ILE A 224 11.36 -7.21 1.57
N ALA A 225 11.14 -8.12 0.61
CA ALA A 225 12.08 -9.19 0.28
C ALA A 225 13.49 -8.66 -0.04
N LEU A 226 13.57 -7.51 -0.72
CA LEU A 226 14.83 -6.88 -1.10
C LEU A 226 15.67 -6.35 0.07
N GLU A 227 15.14 -6.26 1.28
CA GLU A 227 15.88 -5.85 2.49
C GLU A 227 16.41 -7.04 3.30
N ILE A 228 16.01 -8.26 2.96
CA ILE A 228 16.45 -9.47 3.64
C ILE A 228 17.93 -9.72 3.31
N LYS A 229 18.76 -9.93 4.33
CA LYS A 229 20.21 -10.19 4.16
C LYS A 229 20.50 -11.54 3.51
N ASN A 230 19.69 -12.57 3.79
CA ASN A 230 19.83 -13.89 3.18
C ASN A 230 19.39 -13.82 1.71
N ARG A 231 20.36 -13.93 0.79
CA ARG A 231 20.14 -13.78 -0.65
C ARG A 231 19.19 -14.82 -1.23
N ILE A 232 19.27 -16.07 -0.78
CA ILE A 232 18.40 -17.15 -1.30
C ILE A 232 16.96 -16.91 -0.86
N TRP A 233 16.76 -16.63 0.42
CA TRP A 233 15.42 -16.34 0.95
C TRP A 233 14.81 -15.10 0.31
N SER A 234 15.59 -14.02 0.19
CA SER A 234 15.21 -12.79 -0.51
C SER A 234 14.78 -13.08 -1.95
N LEU A 235 15.60 -13.84 -2.70
CA LEU A 235 15.34 -14.16 -4.10
C LEU A 235 14.07 -15.00 -4.27
N LEU A 236 13.89 -16.06 -3.47
CA LEU A 236 12.70 -16.91 -3.55
C LEU A 236 11.42 -16.13 -3.24
N LEU A 237 11.45 -15.27 -2.21
CA LEU A 237 10.31 -14.43 -1.86
C LEU A 237 10.01 -13.41 -2.96
N LEU A 238 11.04 -12.81 -3.56
CA LEU A 238 10.91 -11.87 -4.68
C LEU A 238 10.34 -12.56 -5.92
N LEU A 239 10.86 -13.73 -6.30
CA LEU A 239 10.38 -14.50 -7.45
C LEU A 239 8.92 -14.91 -7.28
N GLY A 240 8.54 -15.40 -6.09
CA GLY A 240 7.14 -15.70 -5.78
C GLY A 240 6.24 -14.47 -5.89
N SER A 241 6.72 -13.31 -5.41
CA SER A 241 5.99 -12.05 -5.52
C SER A 241 5.84 -11.59 -6.98
N VAL A 242 6.91 -11.66 -7.78
CA VAL A 242 6.88 -11.31 -9.21
C VAL A 242 5.91 -12.22 -9.96
N PHE A 243 5.96 -13.53 -9.73
CA PHE A 243 5.04 -14.48 -10.33
C PHE A 243 3.59 -14.14 -10.01
N LEU A 244 3.26 -13.89 -8.74
CA LEU A 244 1.92 -13.52 -8.29
C LEU A 244 1.45 -12.16 -8.88
N ILE A 245 2.35 -11.18 -9.02
CA ILE A 245 2.06 -9.91 -9.70
C ILE A 245 1.75 -10.15 -11.17
N VAL A 246 2.52 -11.00 -11.87
CA VAL A 246 2.28 -11.32 -13.27
C VAL A 246 0.91 -11.98 -13.44
N ILE A 247 0.59 -13.04 -12.70
CA ILE A 247 -0.70 -13.71 -12.87
C ILE A 247 -1.90 -12.81 -12.54
N SER A 248 -1.75 -11.80 -11.67
CA SER A 248 -2.83 -10.85 -11.34
C SER A 248 -3.30 -10.01 -12.53
N LEU A 249 -2.48 -9.91 -13.60
CA LEU A 249 -2.70 -9.05 -14.76
C LEU A 249 -2.94 -7.57 -14.40
N SER A 250 -2.47 -7.12 -13.23
CA SER A 250 -2.57 -5.74 -12.77
C SER A 250 -1.49 -4.86 -13.39
N ARG A 251 -1.79 -4.31 -14.57
CA ARG A 251 -0.85 -3.51 -15.38
C ARG A 251 -0.24 -2.32 -14.64
N GLY A 252 -1.03 -1.63 -13.81
CA GLY A 252 -0.52 -0.49 -13.02
C GLY A 252 0.61 -0.91 -12.08
N ILE A 253 0.49 -2.09 -11.47
CA ILE A 253 1.53 -2.64 -10.57
C ILE A 253 2.70 -3.22 -11.37
N TRP A 254 2.45 -3.83 -12.54
CA TRP A 254 3.54 -4.29 -13.42
C TRP A 254 4.50 -3.17 -13.81
N ILE A 255 4.01 -1.93 -13.91
CA ILE A 255 4.85 -0.76 -14.21
C ILE A 255 5.41 -0.16 -12.92
N ALA A 256 4.55 0.06 -11.91
CA ALA A 256 4.97 0.72 -10.67
C ALA A 256 6.01 -0.08 -9.87
N PHE A 257 5.92 -1.41 -9.86
CA PHE A 257 6.81 -2.27 -9.08
C PHE A 257 8.26 -2.27 -9.60
N PRO A 258 8.55 -2.50 -10.89
CA PRO A 258 9.90 -2.34 -11.45
C PRO A 258 10.47 -0.93 -11.26
N ILE A 259 9.64 0.12 -11.41
CA ILE A 259 10.08 1.50 -11.15
C ILE A 259 10.48 1.67 -9.69
N ALA A 260 9.71 1.13 -8.74
CA ALA A 260 10.05 1.19 -7.32
C ALA A 260 11.34 0.42 -6.98
N ILE A 261 11.58 -0.73 -7.64
CA ILE A 261 12.85 -1.46 -7.54
C ILE A 261 14.00 -0.63 -8.11
N TRP A 262 13.81 -0.01 -9.28
CA TRP A 262 14.82 0.85 -9.88
C TRP A 262 15.19 2.02 -8.96
N PHE A 263 14.20 2.71 -8.38
CA PHE A 263 14.44 3.74 -7.36
C PHE A 263 15.14 3.21 -6.12
N ARG A 264 14.87 1.97 -5.69
CA ARG A 264 15.62 1.34 -4.59
C ARG A 264 17.11 1.32 -4.90
N TYR A 265 17.47 0.78 -6.06
CA TYR A 265 18.87 0.67 -6.46
C TYR A 265 19.50 2.05 -6.67
N LEU A 266 18.74 3.01 -7.22
CA LEU A 266 19.14 4.40 -7.35
C LEU A 266 19.49 5.03 -5.99
N PHE A 267 18.61 4.92 -5.00
CA PHE A 267 18.85 5.46 -3.66
C PHE A 267 19.96 4.73 -2.92
N SER A 268 20.05 3.41 -3.08
CA SER A 268 21.14 2.62 -2.52
C SER A 268 22.48 3.04 -3.12
N ALA A 269 22.55 3.25 -4.44
CA ALA A 269 23.74 3.75 -5.11
C ALA A 269 24.08 5.17 -4.63
N TYR A 270 23.09 6.07 -4.54
CA TYR A 270 23.28 7.45 -4.09
C TYR A 270 23.87 7.57 -2.68
N SER A 271 23.69 6.56 -1.81
CA SER A 271 24.26 6.58 -0.46
C SER A 271 25.79 6.60 -0.43
N GLN A 272 26.48 6.14 -1.47
CA GLN A 272 27.94 6.11 -1.54
C GLN A 272 28.48 7.30 -2.35
N PRO A 273 29.49 8.04 -1.83
CA PRO A 273 29.98 9.26 -2.47
C PRO A 273 30.50 9.05 -3.89
N ARG A 274 31.19 7.92 -4.16
CA ARG A 274 31.69 7.54 -5.49
C ARG A 274 30.55 7.29 -6.48
N ASN A 275 29.49 6.62 -6.03
CA ASN A 275 28.35 6.28 -6.86
C ASN A 275 27.47 7.50 -7.17
N ARG A 276 27.46 8.53 -6.31
CA ARG A 276 26.79 9.81 -6.62
C ARG A 276 27.36 10.47 -7.86
N LEU A 277 28.69 10.52 -7.97
CA LEU A 277 29.36 11.11 -9.14
C LEU A 277 29.03 10.33 -10.40
N ILE A 278 29.10 8.99 -10.35
CA ILE A 278 28.75 8.12 -11.47
C ILE A 278 27.29 8.34 -11.86
N LEU A 279 26.37 8.43 -10.89
CA LEU A 279 24.96 8.63 -11.17
C LEU A 279 24.71 9.99 -11.84
N PHE A 280 25.28 11.07 -11.32
CA PHE A 280 25.15 12.39 -11.92
C PHE A 280 25.80 12.45 -13.30
N ALA A 281 26.94 11.77 -13.51
CA ALA A 281 27.55 11.66 -14.83
C ALA A 281 26.64 10.90 -15.80
N VAL A 282 26.07 9.76 -15.40
CA VAL A 282 25.12 9.00 -16.24
C VAL A 282 23.85 9.80 -16.53
N MET A 283 23.28 10.47 -15.53
CA MET A 283 22.11 11.33 -15.72
C MET A 283 22.42 12.52 -16.63
N ALA A 284 23.58 13.16 -16.48
CA ALA A 284 24.01 14.26 -17.33
C ALA A 284 24.24 13.79 -18.77
N ILE A 285 24.93 12.66 -18.95
CA ILE A 285 25.13 12.04 -20.27
C ILE A 285 23.78 11.69 -20.88
N ALA A 286 22.89 11.00 -20.15
CA ALA A 286 21.56 10.64 -20.65
C ALA A 286 20.74 11.89 -21.00
N SER A 287 20.70 12.91 -20.14
CA SER A 287 19.99 14.16 -20.39
C SER A 287 20.57 14.91 -21.59
N PHE A 288 21.90 14.98 -21.72
CA PHE A 288 22.57 15.60 -22.86
C PHE A 288 22.31 14.82 -24.15
N THR A 289 22.44 13.49 -24.13
CA THR A 289 22.14 12.64 -25.28
C THR A 289 20.67 12.77 -25.70
N ILE A 290 19.73 12.79 -24.76
CA ILE A 290 18.30 12.87 -25.05
C ILE A 290 17.89 14.27 -25.55
N LEU A 291 18.44 15.34 -24.96
CA LEU A 291 17.98 16.72 -25.23
C LEU A 291 18.85 17.47 -26.25
N SER A 292 20.10 17.04 -26.46
CA SER A 292 21.07 17.77 -27.30
C SER A 292 21.51 17.00 -28.54
N ILE A 293 21.28 15.68 -28.62
CA ILE A 293 21.62 14.87 -29.81
C ILE A 293 20.34 14.58 -30.60
N ALA A 294 20.11 15.36 -31.67
CA ALA A 294 18.87 15.32 -32.45
C ALA A 294 18.43 13.92 -32.92
N PRO A 295 19.31 13.00 -33.38
CA PRO A 295 18.92 11.63 -33.70
C PRO A 295 18.28 10.87 -32.54
N PHE A 296 18.79 11.03 -31.31
CA PHE A 296 18.25 10.38 -30.12
C PHE A 296 16.93 11.02 -29.68
N THR A 297 16.84 12.34 -29.73
CA THR A 297 15.58 13.06 -29.47
C THR A 297 14.50 12.61 -30.45
N HIS A 298 14.79 12.60 -31.75
CA HIS A 298 13.87 12.15 -32.79
C HIS A 298 13.47 10.69 -32.59
N PHE A 299 14.42 9.80 -32.29
CA PHE A 299 14.11 8.39 -32.01
C PHE A 299 13.16 8.23 -30.81
N LEU A 300 13.36 8.97 -29.73
CA LEU A 300 12.47 8.90 -28.56
C LEU A 300 11.09 9.48 -28.85
N VAL A 301 11.02 10.63 -29.53
CA VAL A 301 9.75 11.24 -29.92
C VAL A 301 9.00 10.35 -30.90
N SER A 302 9.66 9.79 -31.91
CA SER A 302 9.03 8.88 -32.87
C SER A 302 8.58 7.60 -32.17
N SER A 303 9.43 6.98 -31.34
CA SER A 303 9.05 5.79 -30.57
C SER A 303 7.86 6.06 -29.64
N TYR A 304 7.81 7.22 -28.98
CA TYR A 304 6.66 7.62 -28.16
C TYR A 304 5.40 7.81 -29.03
N THR A 305 5.53 8.45 -30.18
CA THR A 305 4.42 8.69 -31.11
C THR A 305 3.90 7.38 -31.71
N ASP A 306 4.78 6.47 -32.06
CA ASP A 306 4.44 5.15 -32.60
C ASP A 306 3.81 4.25 -31.52
N ILE A 307 4.36 4.25 -30.29
CA ILE A 307 3.76 3.53 -29.16
C ILE A 307 2.37 4.09 -28.86
N THR A 308 2.19 5.41 -28.86
CA THR A 308 0.88 6.02 -28.60
C THR A 308 -0.10 5.73 -29.74
N ALA A 309 0.34 5.74 -30.99
CA ALA A 309 -0.46 5.36 -32.16
C ALA A 309 -0.85 3.88 -32.15
N HIS A 310 0.06 2.97 -31.81
CA HIS A 310 -0.28 1.55 -31.67
C HIS A 310 -1.22 1.30 -30.49
N VAL A 311 -0.96 1.91 -29.32
CA VAL A 311 -1.83 1.77 -28.15
C VAL A 311 -3.21 2.35 -28.41
N SER A 312 -3.31 3.46 -29.13
CA SER A 312 -4.59 4.07 -29.52
C SER A 312 -5.32 3.20 -30.54
N GLN A 313 -4.66 2.64 -31.55
CA GLN A 313 -5.29 1.74 -32.53
C GLN A 313 -5.80 0.42 -31.90
N PHE A 314 -5.02 -0.22 -31.03
CA PHE A 314 -5.46 -1.42 -30.29
C PHE A 314 -6.64 -1.16 -29.35
N ARG A 315 -6.98 0.12 -29.10
CA ARG A 315 -8.00 0.56 -28.14
C ARG A 315 -8.71 1.83 -28.58
N ALA A 316 -9.04 1.96 -29.87
CA ALA A 316 -9.52 3.23 -30.42
C ALA A 316 -10.77 3.72 -29.67
N ALA A 317 -11.75 2.83 -29.51
CA ALA A 317 -12.93 3.09 -28.69
C ALA A 317 -12.58 3.43 -27.23
N SER A 318 -11.77 2.62 -26.54
CA SER A 318 -11.46 2.90 -25.11
C SER A 318 -10.64 4.18 -24.89
N THR A 319 -9.89 4.64 -25.89
CA THR A 319 -9.08 5.87 -25.81
C THR A 319 -9.97 7.10 -25.95
N GLU A 320 -10.90 7.08 -26.90
CA GLU A 320 -11.92 8.12 -27.08
C GLU A 320 -12.82 8.25 -25.85
N TRP A 321 -13.26 7.11 -25.29
CA TRP A 321 -14.06 7.10 -24.06
C TRP A 321 -13.31 7.68 -22.85
N ARG A 322 -11.99 7.44 -22.73
CA ARG A 322 -11.18 8.07 -21.66
C ARG A 322 -11.00 9.56 -21.88
N ALA A 323 -10.74 9.99 -23.12
CA ALA A 323 -10.57 11.40 -23.44
C ALA A 323 -11.84 12.19 -23.12
N GLU A 324 -13.00 11.65 -23.47
CA GLU A 324 -14.29 12.26 -23.17
C GLU A 324 -14.59 12.27 -21.66
N ILE A 325 -14.30 11.18 -20.94
CA ILE A 325 -14.38 11.17 -19.47
C ILE A 325 -13.50 12.26 -18.87
N TYR A 326 -12.26 12.43 -19.33
CA TYR A 326 -11.37 13.48 -18.82
C TYR A 326 -11.85 14.89 -19.16
N ARG A 327 -12.36 15.10 -20.38
CA ARG A 327 -12.94 16.38 -20.80
C ARG A 327 -14.12 16.76 -19.90
N GLN A 328 -15.11 15.87 -19.77
CA GLN A 328 -16.27 16.12 -18.92
C GLN A 328 -15.90 16.29 -17.44
N THR A 329 -14.97 15.47 -16.93
CA THR A 329 -14.49 15.59 -15.54
C THR A 329 -13.80 16.94 -15.31
N TRP A 330 -13.02 17.43 -16.27
CA TRP A 330 -12.34 18.72 -16.18
C TRP A 330 -13.33 19.89 -16.26
N GLU A 331 -14.26 19.86 -17.20
CA GLU A 331 -15.30 20.89 -17.33
C GLU A 331 -16.16 20.97 -16.06
N ALA A 332 -16.63 19.84 -15.55
CA ALA A 332 -17.40 19.80 -14.31
C ALA A 332 -16.57 20.23 -13.08
N PHE A 333 -15.26 19.93 -13.05
CA PHE A 333 -14.37 20.44 -12.01
C PHE A 333 -14.30 21.98 -12.02
N LEU A 334 -14.32 22.62 -13.19
CA LEU A 334 -14.27 24.08 -13.30
C LEU A 334 -15.55 24.76 -12.78
N GLU A 335 -16.67 24.05 -12.72
CA GLU A 335 -17.93 24.56 -12.16
C GLU A 335 -17.88 24.64 -10.63
N GLU A 336 -17.31 23.64 -9.96
CA GLU A 336 -17.18 23.58 -8.50
C GLU A 336 -15.75 23.26 -8.02
N PRO A 337 -14.76 24.13 -8.30
CA PRO A 337 -13.35 23.79 -8.13
C PRO A 337 -12.92 23.76 -6.66
N ILE A 338 -13.57 24.54 -5.79
CA ILE A 338 -13.13 24.71 -4.40
C ILE A 338 -13.44 23.46 -3.57
N TRP A 339 -14.71 23.06 -3.58
CA TRP A 339 -15.23 22.00 -2.74
C TRP A 339 -15.33 20.66 -3.46
N GLY A 340 -15.30 20.62 -4.79
CA GLY A 340 -15.46 19.38 -5.55
C GLY A 340 -16.86 18.79 -5.47
N GLN A 341 -17.11 17.80 -6.32
CA GLN A 341 -18.42 17.18 -6.51
C GLN A 341 -18.49 15.79 -5.87
N ILE A 342 -19.46 15.58 -4.96
CA ILE A 342 -19.74 14.25 -4.39
C ILE A 342 -20.95 13.69 -5.09
N GLY A 343 -20.72 12.68 -5.94
CA GLY A 343 -21.77 12.11 -6.77
C GLY A 343 -21.50 12.37 -8.25
N LYS A 344 -22.07 11.53 -9.11
CA LYS A 344 -21.78 11.50 -10.54
C LYS A 344 -22.18 12.81 -11.25
N GLY A 345 -21.27 13.39 -12.03
CA GLY A 345 -21.62 14.08 -13.27
C GLY A 345 -22.30 13.13 -14.25
N GLN A 346 -22.95 13.64 -15.30
CA GLN A 346 -23.69 12.77 -16.22
C GLN A 346 -22.80 11.62 -16.73
N PRO A 347 -23.30 10.36 -16.77
CA PRO A 347 -22.54 9.28 -17.34
C PRO A 347 -22.19 9.65 -18.78
N VAL A 348 -20.91 9.56 -19.14
CA VAL A 348 -20.48 9.80 -20.51
C VAL A 348 -21.29 8.88 -21.42
N SER A 349 -22.08 9.45 -22.32
CA SER A 349 -22.82 8.72 -23.34
C SER A 349 -22.34 9.19 -24.70
N MET A 350 -21.55 8.37 -25.40
CA MET A 350 -21.30 8.58 -26.83
C MET A 350 -22.44 7.97 -27.65
N ALA A 351 -22.86 8.67 -28.71
CA ALA A 351 -23.91 8.20 -29.59
C ALA A 351 -23.53 6.84 -30.23
N GLY A 352 -24.32 5.80 -29.97
CA GLY A 352 -24.22 4.50 -30.64
C GLY A 352 -23.26 3.46 -30.05
N GLY A 353 -22.64 3.70 -28.88
CA GLY A 353 -21.73 2.74 -28.25
C GLY A 353 -22.33 2.03 -27.03
N GLU A 354 -22.24 0.70 -26.97
CA GLU A 354 -22.40 -0.03 -25.71
C GLU A 354 -21.40 0.52 -24.66
N ALA A 355 -21.83 0.66 -23.41
CA ALA A 355 -21.03 1.22 -22.33
C ALA A 355 -19.76 0.38 -22.11
N ASN A 356 -18.68 0.74 -22.79
CA ASN A 356 -17.40 0.08 -22.64
C ASN A 356 -16.91 0.28 -21.21
N VAL A 357 -16.51 -0.81 -20.54
CA VAL A 357 -15.93 -0.76 -19.20
C VAL A 357 -14.60 -0.01 -19.25
N VAL A 358 -14.64 1.31 -19.03
CA VAL A 358 -13.43 2.14 -18.98
C VAL A 358 -12.71 1.88 -17.67
N GLY A 359 -11.84 0.88 -17.68
CA GLY A 359 -10.95 0.59 -16.56
C GLY A 359 -9.85 1.65 -16.45
N SER A 360 -10.14 2.72 -15.69
CA SER A 360 -9.21 3.58 -14.90
C SER A 360 -9.75 5.01 -14.85
N HIS A 361 -10.31 5.45 -13.71
CA HIS A 361 -10.50 6.87 -13.44
C HIS A 361 -9.16 7.47 -13.01
N SER A 362 -8.77 8.63 -13.55
CA SER A 362 -7.60 9.36 -13.08
C SER A 362 -7.80 9.71 -11.62
N VAL A 363 -6.91 9.28 -10.73
CA VAL A 363 -7.05 9.62 -9.31
C VAL A 363 -6.74 11.08 -9.04
N ILE A 364 -5.84 11.70 -9.81
CA ILE A 364 -5.55 13.13 -9.64
C ILE A 364 -6.75 13.94 -10.11
N LEU A 365 -7.21 13.73 -11.35
CA LEU A 365 -8.29 14.52 -11.92
C LEU A 365 -9.65 14.13 -11.35
N GLY A 366 -9.97 12.84 -11.29
CA GLY A 366 -11.28 12.33 -10.88
C GLY A 366 -11.48 12.26 -9.36
N ASN A 367 -10.54 11.67 -8.61
CA ASN A 367 -10.73 11.51 -7.16
C ASN A 367 -10.29 12.76 -6.39
N LEU A 368 -9.07 13.25 -6.59
CA LEU A 368 -8.52 14.38 -5.83
C LEU A 368 -9.19 15.69 -6.26
N LEU A 369 -9.04 16.10 -7.52
CA LEU A 369 -9.55 17.40 -7.97
C LEU A 369 -11.06 17.42 -8.09
N TYR A 370 -11.65 16.57 -8.93
CA TYR A 370 -13.09 16.55 -9.14
C TYR A 370 -13.85 16.13 -7.87
N GLY A 371 -13.48 15.01 -7.24
CA GLY A 371 -14.21 14.48 -6.09
C GLY A 371 -13.94 15.18 -4.74
N ASN A 372 -12.80 15.86 -4.57
CA ASN A 372 -12.44 16.54 -3.32
C ASN A 372 -12.14 18.04 -3.47
N GLY A 373 -12.23 18.61 -4.67
CA GLY A 373 -11.90 20.00 -4.92
C GLY A 373 -10.43 20.35 -4.62
N LEU A 374 -10.12 21.63 -4.75
CA LEU A 374 -8.83 22.19 -4.38
C LEU A 374 -8.59 22.10 -2.86
N VAL A 375 -9.62 22.27 -2.04
CA VAL A 375 -9.49 22.22 -0.58
C VAL A 375 -9.12 20.81 -0.11
N GLY A 376 -9.88 19.80 -0.50
CA GLY A 376 -9.58 18.42 -0.12
C GLY A 376 -8.28 17.91 -0.73
N THR A 377 -7.96 18.30 -1.97
CA THR A 377 -6.65 18.02 -2.59
C THR A 377 -5.51 18.66 -1.81
N GLY A 378 -5.66 19.91 -1.36
CA GLY A 378 -4.68 20.62 -0.55
C GLY A 378 -4.44 19.92 0.79
N ILE A 379 -5.50 19.51 1.49
CA ILE A 379 -5.39 18.74 2.75
C ILE A 379 -4.67 17.42 2.51
N PHE A 380 -5.00 16.70 1.44
CA PHE A 380 -4.32 15.45 1.07
C PHE A 380 -2.84 15.67 0.76
N ALA A 381 -2.49 16.74 0.03
CA ALA A 381 -1.11 17.09 -0.27
C ALA A 381 -0.32 17.41 1.02
N VAL A 382 -0.92 18.16 1.95
CA VAL A 382 -0.33 18.44 3.28
C VAL A 382 -0.09 17.13 4.04
N PHE A 383 -1.04 16.20 4.04
CA PHE A 383 -0.84 14.86 4.61
C PHE A 383 0.35 14.15 3.98
N TRP A 384 0.38 14.06 2.65
CA TRP A 384 1.41 13.30 1.93
C TRP A 384 2.80 13.88 2.14
N ILE A 385 2.96 15.21 1.99
CA ILE A 385 4.23 15.92 2.17
C ILE A 385 4.70 15.82 3.63
N SER A 386 3.81 16.02 4.60
CA SER A 386 4.19 15.96 6.02
C SER A 386 4.55 14.53 6.46
N LEU A 387 3.90 13.51 5.88
CA LEU A 387 4.28 12.11 6.10
C LEU A 387 5.69 11.84 5.57
N PHE A 388 6.00 12.29 4.34
CA PHE A 388 7.36 12.19 3.77
C PHE A 388 8.39 12.92 4.62
N ALA A 389 8.11 14.15 5.05
CA ALA A 389 9.01 14.93 5.89
C ALA A 389 9.29 14.23 7.23
N TRP A 390 8.25 13.67 7.87
CA TRP A 390 8.39 12.90 9.10
C TRP A 390 9.19 11.62 8.90
N LEU A 391 8.94 10.88 7.81
CA LEU A 391 9.69 9.66 7.48
C LEU A 391 11.16 9.97 7.20
N TYR A 392 11.43 11.06 6.48
CA TYR A 392 12.79 11.52 6.24
C TYR A 392 13.50 11.94 7.55
N LYS A 393 12.82 12.69 8.44
CA LYS A 393 13.37 13.06 9.75
C LYS A 393 13.65 11.83 10.63
N THR A 394 12.81 10.81 10.53
CA THR A 394 12.91 9.57 11.32
C THR A 394 13.55 8.41 10.53
N ARG A 395 14.28 8.70 9.45
CA ARG A 395 14.87 7.68 8.55
C ARG A 395 15.93 6.80 9.20
N SER A 396 16.54 7.26 10.29
CA SER A 396 17.59 6.52 10.99
C SER A 396 17.07 5.16 11.48
N GLY A 397 17.58 4.08 10.87
CA GLY A 397 17.17 2.70 11.17
C GLY A 397 15.90 2.23 10.45
N ARG A 398 15.35 2.98 9.49
CA ARG A 398 14.27 2.50 8.62
C ARG A 398 14.85 1.88 7.34
N PRO A 399 14.27 0.77 6.83
CA PRO A 399 14.64 0.26 5.52
C PRO A 399 14.21 1.22 4.40
N LEU A 400 14.88 1.14 3.25
CA LEU A 400 14.50 1.91 2.06
C LEU A 400 13.13 1.47 1.51
N THR A 401 12.69 0.24 1.80
CA THR A 401 11.37 -0.28 1.44
C THR A 401 10.22 0.68 1.74
N VAL A 402 10.25 1.41 2.86
CA VAL A 402 9.23 2.43 3.17
C VAL A 402 9.07 3.43 2.03
N PHE A 403 10.17 3.97 1.54
CA PHE A 403 10.16 4.98 0.48
C PHE A 403 9.79 4.35 -0.86
N CYS A 404 10.27 3.14 -1.15
CA CYS A 404 9.91 2.40 -2.36
C CYS A 404 8.42 2.06 -2.41
N VAL A 405 7.83 1.64 -1.28
CA VAL A 405 6.39 1.36 -1.16
C VAL A 405 5.59 2.65 -1.36
N MET A 406 6.03 3.78 -0.79
CA MET A 406 5.38 5.08 -1.03
C MET A 406 5.44 5.50 -2.51
N ILE A 407 6.56 5.28 -3.20
CA ILE A 407 6.70 5.56 -4.63
C ILE A 407 5.75 4.67 -5.43
N MET A 408 5.78 3.36 -5.16
CA MET A 408 4.89 2.39 -5.80
C MET A 408 3.43 2.78 -5.58
N PHE A 409 3.08 3.21 -4.37
CA PHE A 409 1.75 3.68 -3.99
C PHE A 409 1.37 4.96 -4.72
N THR A 410 2.29 5.92 -4.88
CA THR A 410 2.01 7.15 -5.63
C THR A 410 1.75 6.87 -7.10
N LEU A 411 2.55 5.98 -7.71
CA LEU A 411 2.39 5.56 -9.11
C LEU A 411 1.12 4.72 -9.32
N ALA A 412 0.84 3.80 -8.40
CA ALA A 412 -0.36 2.97 -8.40
C ALA A 412 -1.61 3.81 -8.14
N ALA A 413 -1.53 4.80 -7.23
CA ALA A 413 -2.63 5.68 -6.88
C ALA A 413 -3.20 6.34 -8.12
N ALA A 414 -2.38 6.81 -9.06
CA ALA A 414 -2.85 7.45 -10.29
C ALA A 414 -3.87 6.60 -11.09
N THR A 415 -3.85 5.27 -10.93
CA THR A 415 -4.61 4.32 -11.74
C THR A 415 -5.54 3.38 -10.95
N LEU A 416 -5.38 3.28 -9.62
CA LEU A 416 -6.16 2.38 -8.77
C LEU A 416 -7.14 3.14 -7.85
N GLY A 417 -8.42 3.16 -8.22
CA GLY A 417 -9.49 3.64 -7.32
C GLY A 417 -9.59 2.83 -6.02
N ALA A 418 -9.36 1.51 -6.08
CA ALA A 418 -9.39 0.61 -4.92
C ALA A 418 -8.38 0.96 -3.82
N MET A 419 -7.35 1.75 -4.14
CA MET A 419 -6.36 2.21 -3.17
C MET A 419 -6.97 3.14 -2.10
N TRP A 420 -8.05 3.85 -2.44
CA TRP A 420 -8.69 4.86 -1.58
C TRP A 420 -9.80 4.30 -0.70
N PHE A 421 -10.37 3.16 -1.09
CA PHE A 421 -11.56 2.58 -0.47
C PHE A 421 -11.29 1.28 0.29
N SER A 422 -10.05 0.78 0.25
CA SER A 422 -9.63 -0.43 0.95
C SER A 422 -8.73 -0.11 2.16
N PRO A 423 -8.85 -0.83 3.29
CA PRO A 423 -7.95 -0.68 4.43
C PRO A 423 -6.55 -1.27 4.18
N PHE A 424 -6.39 -2.15 3.20
CA PHE A 424 -5.15 -2.91 2.98
C PHE A 424 -3.93 -2.07 2.56
N PRO A 425 -4.03 -1.11 1.62
CA PRO A 425 -2.90 -0.24 1.27
C PRO A 425 -2.42 0.53 2.49
N ALA A 426 -3.35 1.12 3.24
CA ALA A 426 -3.07 1.82 4.48
C ALA A 426 -2.31 0.93 5.48
N LEU A 427 -2.78 -0.30 5.73
CA LEU A 427 -2.11 -1.26 6.60
C LEU A 427 -0.71 -1.64 6.11
N ALA A 428 -0.51 -1.85 4.80
CA ALA A 428 0.80 -2.16 4.24
C ALA A 428 1.78 -1.00 4.41
N LEU A 429 1.33 0.24 4.21
CA LEU A 429 2.15 1.43 4.47
C LEU A 429 2.51 1.55 5.96
N LEU A 430 1.55 1.37 6.87
CA LEU A 430 1.79 1.38 8.31
C LEU A 430 2.76 0.30 8.76
N LEU A 431 2.65 -0.91 8.20
CA LEU A 431 3.59 -2.00 8.43
C LEU A 431 5.01 -1.58 8.07
N CYS A 432 5.20 -1.05 6.85
CA CYS A 432 6.51 -0.54 6.44
C CYS A 432 7.02 0.56 7.38
N ILE A 433 6.15 1.50 7.80
CA ILE A 433 6.49 2.57 8.75
C ILE A 433 6.93 2.00 10.10
N ALA A 434 6.37 0.89 10.55
CA ALA A 434 6.70 0.25 11.83
C ALA A 434 7.98 -0.61 11.76
N ILE A 435 8.37 -1.11 10.57
CA ILE A 435 9.60 -1.88 10.40
C ILE A 435 10.81 -0.99 10.65
N ARG A 436 11.69 -1.43 11.57
CA ARG A 436 12.99 -0.79 11.82
C ARG A 436 14.07 -1.83 12.03
N GLN A 437 15.23 -1.55 11.48
CA GLN A 437 16.44 -2.32 11.75
C GLN A 437 17.12 -1.78 13.03
N PRO A 438 17.65 -2.66 13.89
CA PRO A 438 18.47 -2.23 15.01
C PRO A 438 19.69 -1.48 14.49
N LYS A 439 20.04 -0.34 15.12
CA LYS A 439 21.30 0.36 14.81
C LYS A 439 22.46 -0.59 15.13
N LEU A 440 23.31 -0.87 14.14
CA LEU A 440 24.61 -1.47 14.41
C LEU A 440 25.36 -0.53 15.35
N LYS A 441 25.70 -1.02 16.55
CA LYS A 441 26.60 -0.27 17.43
C LYS A 441 27.94 -0.12 16.70
N PRO A 442 28.53 1.09 16.64
CA PRO A 442 29.84 1.25 16.04
C PRO A 442 30.83 0.34 16.78
N ALA A 443 31.69 -0.34 16.02
CA ALA A 443 32.61 -1.38 16.50
C ALA A 443 33.68 -0.89 17.51
N GLY A 444 33.63 0.37 17.96
CA GLY A 444 34.61 0.99 18.85
C GLY A 444 34.31 0.88 20.35
N GLU A 445 33.08 0.59 20.78
CA GLU A 445 32.70 0.61 22.21
C GLU A 445 32.85 -0.74 22.95
N VAL A 446 33.32 -1.80 22.27
CA VAL A 446 33.47 -3.14 22.90
C VAL A 446 34.86 -3.33 23.53
N ARG A 447 35.81 -2.40 23.36
CA ARG A 447 37.18 -2.54 23.92
C ARG A 447 37.40 -1.99 25.33
N SER A 448 36.44 -1.30 25.95
CA SER A 448 36.65 -0.70 27.28
C SER A 448 36.21 -1.56 28.48
N TRP A 449 35.78 -2.80 28.27
CA TRP A 449 35.32 -3.71 29.34
C TRP A 449 36.28 -4.88 29.62
N LEU A 450 37.48 -4.87 29.03
CA LEU A 450 38.54 -5.85 29.29
C LEU A 450 39.78 -5.22 29.97
N SER A 451 39.63 -4.00 30.51
CA SER A 451 40.66 -3.31 31.28
C SER A 451 40.04 -2.71 32.55
N SER A 452 39.60 -3.57 33.46
CA SER A 452 39.33 -3.22 34.86
C SER A 452 39.39 -4.49 35.70
#